data_AF-A0A935Z0H9-F1
#
_entry.id   AF-A0A935Z0H9-F1
#
_cell.length_a   1.000
_cell.length_b   1.000
_cell.length_c   1.000
_cell.angle_alpha   90.00
_cell.angle_beta   90.00
_cell.angle_gamma   90.00
#
_symmetry.space_group_name_H-M   'P 1'
#
loop_
_entity.id
_entity.type
_entity.pdbx_description
1 polymer ?
#
loop_
_entity_poly.entity_id
_entity_poly.type
_entity_poly.pdbx_seq_one_letter_code
_entity_poly.pdbx_strand_id
1 'polypeptide(L)'
;MSNYRPGPQRPKSSSQLQFEAMQRRIGQRFGEFGDREAAAEDVDPFDDNHLKPTLRIIAGLFVVSAAVTYTIGTQSRILNIVAALVVGGLLSHALTRYPVHISARHFLAAALFLEAATDIPTFWKPPLAFADVAFYASLKDFAGVPGMSLPFFFFGALYLLYRARRETRRNEDIVPPPKQAMNLLTAFLVAVVALEAFGLARGGNLQPSFFQILHLLTLPIVAMAFLYAFRGTEDLPAIGTIIVAVAVARSALCFGTYFLLAWKFRTEEGFFVTTHADTVLFSTAIFCLIAYAIEDRQRRVVTRCLALAAAVFVGVALNNRRLAFVSLGAAPAMMYLSLKPSATKAKVTRAAFVVAGLVLAYTIVGSQAEGDSPLWKPAKLAMSVLDQKDNSSESRDIENYNLIYTMSQSPIVGTGFGWEYKEKLLVYDISKLFALYRYIAHNGVLWIWSVGGVVGFTALWVIYPATMTLGIRAYRTAEQPVERAAALASIGVVVATLAQIWGDQGWNSYLTLILFSLAFATAARLEAKGQDAPA
;
A
#
# COMPACT_ATOMS: atom_id res chain seq x y z
N MET A 1 3.57 59.02 31.34
CA MET A 1 3.69 57.84 32.23
C MET A 1 2.45 57.80 33.12
N SER A 2 1.48 56.93 32.83
CA SER A 2 0.26 56.75 33.64
C SER A 2 0.37 55.40 34.36
N ASN A 3 0.50 55.45 35.69
CA ASN A 3 0.64 54.30 36.58
C ASN A 3 -0.76 53.72 36.88
N TYR A 4 -1.16 52.67 36.17
CA TYR A 4 -2.35 51.89 36.50
C TYR A 4 -2.00 50.84 37.56
N ARG A 5 -2.49 50.99 38.80
CA ARG A 5 -2.46 49.92 39.81
C ARG A 5 -3.72 49.07 39.68
N PRO A 6 -3.64 47.75 39.45
CA PRO A 6 -4.81 46.89 39.47
C PRO A 6 -5.35 46.78 40.90
N GLY A 7 -6.67 46.98 41.06
CA GLY A 7 -7.37 46.85 42.34
C GLY A 7 -7.41 45.41 42.88
N PRO A 8 -7.73 45.21 44.16
CA PRO A 8 -7.72 43.90 44.81
C PRO A 8 -8.75 42.96 44.16
N GLN A 9 -8.28 41.77 43.74
CA GLN A 9 -9.12 40.72 43.17
C GLN A 9 -10.16 40.27 44.20
N ARG A 10 -11.43 40.19 43.80
CA ARG A 10 -12.51 39.66 44.65
C ARG A 10 -12.20 38.20 45.06
N PRO A 11 -12.44 37.81 46.31
CA PRO A 11 -12.23 36.44 46.75
C PRO A 11 -13.12 35.49 45.96
N LYS A 12 -12.51 34.43 45.40
CA LYS A 12 -13.23 33.38 44.65
C LYS A 12 -14.28 32.72 45.56
N SER A 13 -15.46 32.42 45.01
CA SER A 13 -16.52 31.76 45.78
C SER A 13 -16.10 30.35 46.19
N SER A 14 -16.65 29.84 47.29
CA SER A 14 -16.39 28.47 47.77
C SER A 14 -16.67 27.40 46.70
N SER A 15 -17.68 27.65 45.85
CA SER A 15 -18.01 26.80 44.71
C SER A 15 -16.93 26.77 43.63
N GLN A 16 -16.28 27.90 43.33
CA GLN A 16 -15.17 27.97 42.37
C GLN A 16 -13.93 27.26 42.88
N LEU A 17 -13.63 27.39 44.18
CA LEU A 17 -12.50 26.69 44.81
C LEU A 17 -12.72 25.17 44.84
N GLN A 18 -13.96 24.73 45.11
CA GLN A 18 -14.31 23.31 45.05
C GLN A 18 -14.24 22.75 43.63
N PHE A 19 -14.66 23.52 42.63
CA PHE A 19 -14.56 23.13 41.22
C PHE A 19 -13.10 23.03 40.75
N GLU A 20 -12.25 24.01 41.09
CA GLU A 20 -10.82 23.96 40.79
C GLU A 20 -10.11 22.80 41.51
N ALA A 21 -10.47 22.52 42.76
CA ALA A 21 -9.93 21.38 43.51
C ALA A 21 -10.37 20.04 42.91
N MET A 22 -11.60 19.95 42.41
CA MET A 22 -12.10 18.78 41.68
C MET A 22 -11.36 18.61 40.35
N GLN A 23 -11.17 19.68 39.58
CA GLN A 23 -10.40 19.65 38.34
C GLN A 23 -8.94 19.22 38.58
N ARG A 24 -8.27 19.72 39.62
CA ARG A 24 -6.92 19.25 40.00
C ARG A 24 -6.88 17.78 40.38
N ARG A 25 -7.86 17.29 41.16
CA ARG A 25 -7.94 15.85 41.51
C ARG A 25 -8.21 14.98 40.28
N ILE A 26 -9.01 15.46 39.33
CA ILE A 26 -9.25 14.76 38.05
C ILE A 26 -7.99 14.77 37.20
N GLY A 27 -7.29 15.91 37.08
CA GLY A 27 -6.03 16.04 36.34
C GLY A 27 -4.91 15.16 36.91
N GLN A 28 -4.79 15.07 38.24
CA GLN A 28 -3.81 14.21 38.90
C GLN A 28 -4.11 12.71 38.76
N ARG A 29 -5.39 12.32 38.65
CA ARG A 29 -5.81 10.91 38.62
C ARG A 29 -6.00 10.36 37.21
N PHE A 30 -6.26 11.22 36.22
CA PHE A 30 -6.58 10.83 34.84
C PHE A 30 -5.70 11.53 33.77
N GLY A 31 -4.76 12.38 34.17
CA GLY A 31 -4.13 13.36 33.28
C GLY A 31 -5.09 14.52 32.99
N GLU A 32 -4.57 15.71 32.67
CA GLU A 32 -5.40 16.83 32.26
C GLU A 32 -6.28 16.41 31.07
N PHE A 33 -7.59 16.56 31.23
CA PHE A 33 -8.56 16.19 30.23
C PHE A 33 -8.54 17.22 29.11
N GLY A 34 -7.85 16.90 28.02
CA GLY A 34 -8.23 17.41 26.70
C GLY A 34 -7.59 18.71 26.21
N ASP A 35 -6.73 19.38 26.97
CA ASP A 35 -5.86 20.41 26.40
C ASP A 35 -4.55 19.78 25.96
N ARG A 36 -4.53 19.35 24.69
CA ARG A 36 -3.26 19.35 23.95
C ARG A 36 -3.01 20.80 23.60
N GLU A 37 -1.84 21.33 23.96
CA GLU A 37 -1.41 22.65 23.52
C GLU A 37 -1.72 22.79 22.04
N ALA A 38 -2.48 23.83 21.69
CA ALA A 38 -2.65 24.22 20.30
C ALA A 38 -1.24 24.33 19.72
N ALA A 39 -0.99 23.57 18.65
CA ALA A 39 0.30 23.54 18.00
C ALA A 39 0.82 24.97 17.82
N ALA A 40 2.05 25.22 18.25
CA ALA A 40 2.72 26.50 18.04
C ALA A 40 2.66 26.90 16.56
N GLU A 41 2.54 28.20 16.32
CA GLU A 41 2.21 28.88 15.05
C GLU A 41 2.57 28.12 13.75
N ASP A 42 1.55 28.03 12.90
CA ASP A 42 1.43 27.31 11.63
C ASP A 42 2.55 27.60 10.62
N VAL A 43 3.38 26.59 10.35
CA VAL A 43 3.64 26.25 8.95
C VAL A 43 2.44 25.42 8.52
N ASP A 44 1.55 25.98 7.69
CA ASP A 44 0.44 25.22 7.14
C ASP A 44 1.02 24.00 6.40
N PRO A 45 0.85 22.76 6.92
CA PRO A 45 1.37 21.57 6.24
C PRO A 45 0.70 21.39 4.87
N PHE A 46 -0.39 22.12 4.59
CA PHE A 46 -1.16 22.05 3.37
C PHE A 46 -0.76 23.07 2.30
N ASP A 47 0.20 23.97 2.57
CA ASP A 47 0.66 24.96 1.58
C ASP A 47 1.34 24.30 0.36
N ASP A 48 1.99 23.13 0.54
CA ASP A 48 2.51 22.28 -0.54
C ASP A 48 1.96 20.86 -0.48
N ASN A 49 0.63 20.74 -0.63
CA ASN A 49 -0.05 19.44 -0.73
C ASN A 49 0.19 18.70 -2.06
N HIS A 50 0.92 19.27 -3.02
CA HIS A 50 1.21 18.66 -4.32
C HIS A 50 -0.04 18.23 -5.14
N LEU A 51 -1.24 18.74 -4.85
CA LEU A 51 -2.47 18.34 -5.56
C LEU A 51 -2.46 18.77 -7.03
N LYS A 52 -2.16 20.05 -7.31
CA LYS A 52 -2.19 20.58 -8.68
C LYS A 52 -1.20 19.86 -9.62
N PRO A 53 0.07 19.63 -9.23
CA PRO A 53 0.99 18.81 -10.04
C PRO A 53 0.46 17.39 -10.26
N THR A 54 -0.05 16.74 -9.21
CA THR A 54 -0.61 15.38 -9.30
C THR A 54 -1.75 15.29 -10.33
N LEU A 55 -2.71 16.23 -10.27
CA LEU A 55 -3.82 16.26 -11.22
C LEU A 55 -3.35 16.54 -12.65
N ARG A 56 -2.31 17.36 -12.85
CA ARG A 56 -1.71 17.60 -14.18
C ARG A 56 -1.05 16.34 -14.74
N ILE A 57 -0.34 15.59 -13.90
CA ILE A 57 0.27 14.31 -14.30
C ILE A 57 -0.82 13.32 -14.70
N ILE A 58 -1.84 13.14 -13.86
CA ILE A 58 -2.99 12.26 -14.12
C ILE A 58 -3.67 12.63 -15.44
N ALA A 59 -4.03 13.92 -15.61
CA ALA A 59 -4.71 14.38 -16.81
C ALA A 59 -3.82 14.23 -18.06
N GLY A 60 -2.54 14.57 -17.96
CA GLY A 60 -1.58 14.42 -19.06
C GLY A 60 -1.40 12.97 -19.49
N LEU A 61 -1.18 12.06 -18.53
CA LEU A 61 -1.06 10.62 -18.80
C LEU A 61 -2.36 10.06 -19.40
N PHE A 62 -3.51 10.42 -18.86
CA PHE A 62 -4.80 9.96 -19.36
C PHE A 62 -5.06 10.43 -20.80
N VAL A 63 -4.93 11.73 -21.07
CA VAL A 63 -5.20 12.29 -22.41
C VAL A 63 -4.24 11.73 -23.45
N VAL A 64 -2.94 11.74 -23.16
CA VAL A 64 -1.92 11.24 -24.11
C VAL A 64 -2.10 9.74 -24.33
N SER A 65 -2.24 8.96 -23.26
CA SER A 65 -2.40 7.51 -23.39
C SER A 65 -3.68 7.15 -24.11
N ALA A 66 -4.82 7.77 -23.79
CA ALA A 66 -6.08 7.48 -24.46
C ALA A 66 -6.00 7.85 -25.95
N ALA A 67 -5.44 9.03 -26.28
CA ALA A 67 -5.24 9.43 -27.67
C ALA A 67 -4.41 8.40 -28.42
N VAL A 68 -3.23 8.01 -27.92
CA VAL A 68 -2.36 7.02 -28.58
C VAL A 68 -3.04 5.66 -28.69
N THR A 69 -3.66 5.20 -27.60
CA THR A 69 -4.33 3.90 -27.51
C THR A 69 -5.43 3.74 -28.55
N TYR A 70 -6.22 4.79 -28.81
CA TYR A 70 -7.36 4.72 -29.72
C TYR A 70 -7.08 5.23 -31.14
N THR A 71 -5.97 5.92 -31.38
CA THR A 71 -5.64 6.46 -32.73
C THR A 71 -4.53 5.70 -33.45
N ILE A 72 -3.48 5.27 -32.76
CA ILE A 72 -2.24 4.82 -33.41
C ILE A 72 -2.21 3.31 -33.71
N GLY A 73 -3.19 2.53 -33.23
CA GLY A 73 -3.32 1.10 -33.57
C GLY A 73 -2.12 0.25 -33.14
N THR A 74 -1.98 -0.96 -33.70
CA THR A 74 -0.80 -1.82 -33.49
C THR A 74 0.41 -1.22 -34.18
N GLN A 75 1.36 -0.75 -33.37
CA GLN A 75 2.56 -0.06 -33.81
C GLN A 75 3.53 -1.01 -34.52
N SER A 76 4.16 -0.53 -35.59
CA SER A 76 5.33 -1.22 -36.17
C SER A 76 6.49 -1.21 -35.16
N ARG A 77 7.42 -2.17 -35.27
CA ARG A 77 8.60 -2.24 -34.38
C ARG A 77 9.38 -0.93 -34.30
N ILE A 78 9.48 -0.20 -35.42
CA ILE A 78 10.17 1.09 -35.50
C ILE A 78 9.43 2.14 -34.65
N LEU A 79 8.10 2.18 -34.74
CA LEU A 79 7.30 3.13 -34.00
C LEU A 79 7.38 2.89 -32.48
N ASN A 80 7.42 1.62 -32.05
CA ASN A 80 7.66 1.27 -30.64
C ASN A 80 9.04 1.71 -30.14
N ILE A 81 10.08 1.60 -30.96
CA ILE A 81 11.42 2.07 -30.60
C ILE A 81 11.42 3.60 -30.44
N VAL A 82 10.81 4.33 -31.38
CA VAL A 82 10.68 5.79 -31.29
C VAL A 82 9.86 6.18 -30.05
N ALA A 83 8.75 5.50 -29.79
CA ALA A 83 7.95 5.70 -28.58
C ALA A 83 8.77 5.45 -27.31
N ALA A 84 9.59 4.40 -27.27
CA ALA A 84 10.49 4.14 -26.15
C ALA A 84 11.53 5.25 -25.95
N LEU A 85 12.15 5.75 -27.02
CA LEU A 85 13.10 6.87 -26.91
C LEU A 85 12.42 8.14 -26.39
N VAL A 86 11.20 8.44 -26.85
CA VAL A 86 10.42 9.58 -26.38
C VAL A 86 10.04 9.42 -24.91
N VAL A 87 9.49 8.26 -24.52
CA VAL A 87 9.11 7.97 -23.12
C VAL A 87 10.33 8.02 -22.20
N GLY A 88 11.45 7.41 -22.59
CA GLY A 88 12.70 7.47 -21.84
C GLY A 88 13.24 8.89 -21.70
N GLY A 89 13.21 9.69 -22.79
CA GLY A 89 13.60 11.10 -22.77
C GLY A 89 12.72 11.95 -21.85
N LEU A 90 11.40 11.78 -21.91
CA LEU A 90 10.43 12.47 -21.05
C LEU A 90 10.61 12.09 -19.58
N LEU A 91 10.79 10.79 -19.29
CA LEU A 91 11.04 10.31 -17.93
C LEU A 91 12.35 10.90 -17.38
N SER A 92 13.43 10.85 -18.16
CA SER A 92 14.71 11.44 -17.78
C SER A 92 14.59 12.96 -17.56
N HIS A 93 13.84 13.66 -18.41
CA HIS A 93 13.60 15.10 -18.26
C HIS A 93 12.81 15.42 -16.98
N ALA A 94 11.74 14.68 -16.69
CA ALA A 94 10.93 14.85 -15.49
C ALA A 94 11.73 14.56 -14.21
N LEU A 95 12.61 13.56 -14.24
CA LEU A 95 13.46 13.18 -13.10
C LEU A 95 14.69 14.09 -12.91
N THR A 96 15.03 14.94 -13.87
CA THR A 96 16.20 15.85 -13.80
C THR A 96 15.84 17.30 -13.55
N ARG A 97 14.69 17.76 -14.07
CA ARG A 97 14.31 19.17 -14.05
C ARG A 97 14.02 19.74 -12.66
N TYR A 98 13.59 18.91 -11.72
CA TYR A 98 13.12 19.33 -10.40
C TYR A 98 14.05 18.87 -9.27
N PRO A 99 14.02 19.48 -8.08
CA PRO A 99 14.63 18.93 -6.86
C PRO A 99 14.24 17.47 -6.62
N VAL A 100 15.12 16.69 -5.96
CA VAL A 100 14.99 15.22 -5.89
C VAL A 100 13.65 14.81 -5.28
N HIS A 101 13.25 15.44 -4.19
CA HIS A 101 11.99 15.17 -3.50
C HIS A 101 10.78 15.46 -4.41
N ILE A 102 10.82 16.53 -5.21
CA ILE A 102 9.77 16.85 -6.18
C ILE A 102 9.74 15.82 -7.31
N SER A 103 10.90 15.42 -7.84
CA SER A 103 10.97 14.36 -8.85
C SER A 103 10.43 13.02 -8.31
N ALA A 104 10.70 12.69 -7.04
CA ALA A 104 10.14 11.51 -6.38
C ALA A 104 8.61 11.58 -6.23
N ARG A 105 8.05 12.76 -5.88
CA ARG A 105 6.59 12.98 -5.84
C ARG A 105 5.94 12.80 -7.21
N HIS A 106 6.53 13.35 -8.27
CA HIS A 106 6.03 13.17 -9.65
C HIS A 106 6.12 11.70 -10.09
N PHE A 107 7.24 11.04 -9.80
CA PHE A 107 7.44 9.63 -10.11
C PHE A 107 6.44 8.75 -9.36
N LEU A 108 6.19 9.02 -8.07
CA LEU A 108 5.18 8.33 -7.28
C LEU A 108 3.78 8.52 -7.87
N ALA A 109 3.38 9.75 -8.21
CA ALA A 109 2.08 10.03 -8.81
C ALA A 109 1.86 9.28 -10.13
N ALA A 110 2.87 9.26 -11.01
CA ALA A 110 2.81 8.50 -12.25
C ALA A 110 2.75 6.98 -11.99
N ALA A 111 3.61 6.47 -11.10
CA ALA A 111 3.70 5.05 -10.79
C ALA A 111 2.43 4.50 -10.13
N LEU A 112 1.74 5.28 -9.29
CA LEU A 112 0.47 4.86 -8.69
C LEU A 112 -0.72 4.95 -9.66
N PHE A 113 -0.65 5.81 -10.67
CA PHE A 113 -1.77 6.02 -11.61
C PHE A 113 -1.76 5.01 -12.77
N LEU A 114 -0.56 4.66 -13.24
CA LEU A 114 -0.35 3.66 -14.29
C LEU A 114 -0.39 2.24 -13.71
N GLU A 115 -0.69 1.26 -14.56
CA GLU A 115 -0.85 -0.14 -14.16
C GLU A 115 0.07 -1.08 -14.93
N ALA A 116 0.39 -2.21 -14.29
CA ALA A 116 1.13 -3.27 -14.95
C ALA A 116 0.29 -3.87 -16.07
N ALA A 117 0.84 -3.91 -17.29
CA ALA A 117 0.13 -4.43 -18.46
C ALA A 117 -0.31 -5.91 -18.32
N THR A 118 0.38 -6.66 -17.46
CA THR A 118 0.05 -8.06 -17.12
C THR A 118 -1.20 -8.21 -16.28
N ASP A 119 -1.64 -7.14 -15.61
CA ASP A 119 -2.75 -7.18 -14.65
C ASP A 119 -4.06 -6.65 -15.28
N ILE A 120 -4.01 -6.19 -16.54
CA ILE A 120 -5.10 -5.54 -17.26
C ILE A 120 -6.19 -6.56 -17.67
N PRO A 121 -7.49 -6.23 -17.55
CA PRO A 121 -8.59 -7.08 -18.01
C PRO A 121 -8.50 -7.40 -19.50
N THR A 122 -8.67 -8.66 -19.88
CA THR A 122 -8.61 -9.11 -21.28
C THR A 122 -9.86 -8.78 -22.10
N PHE A 123 -10.94 -8.33 -21.46
CA PHE A 123 -12.26 -8.17 -22.07
C PHE A 123 -12.46 -6.84 -22.81
N TRP A 124 -11.71 -5.80 -22.48
CA TRP A 124 -11.76 -4.49 -23.15
C TRP A 124 -10.38 -3.87 -23.23
N LYS A 125 -10.23 -2.90 -24.15
CA LYS A 125 -9.01 -2.10 -24.25
C LYS A 125 -9.09 -0.95 -23.24
N PRO A 126 -8.23 -0.88 -22.21
CA PRO A 126 -8.28 0.22 -21.27
C PRO A 126 -7.72 1.50 -21.89
N PRO A 127 -8.20 2.68 -21.49
CA PRO A 127 -7.72 3.96 -22.02
C PRO A 127 -6.23 4.23 -21.71
N LEU A 128 -5.70 3.62 -20.64
CA LEU A 128 -4.31 3.78 -20.21
C LEU A 128 -3.34 2.76 -20.83
N ALA A 129 -3.82 1.84 -21.69
CA ALA A 129 -3.03 0.71 -22.20
C ALA A 129 -1.64 1.11 -22.73
N PHE A 130 -1.55 2.19 -23.51
CA PHE A 130 -0.27 2.63 -24.04
C PHE A 130 0.72 3.04 -22.93
N ALA A 131 0.31 3.91 -22.01
CA ALA A 131 1.19 4.36 -20.94
C ALA A 131 1.52 3.25 -19.93
N ASP A 132 0.56 2.35 -19.66
CA ASP A 132 0.73 1.17 -18.81
C ASP A 132 1.83 0.25 -19.36
N VAL A 133 1.73 -0.12 -20.64
CA VAL A 133 2.75 -0.93 -21.32
C VAL A 133 4.07 -0.18 -21.40
N ALA A 134 4.06 1.09 -21.80
CA ALA A 134 5.28 1.87 -21.92
C ALA A 134 6.02 2.02 -20.58
N PHE A 135 5.32 2.04 -19.45
CA PHE A 135 5.95 2.27 -18.15
C PHE A 135 6.36 0.96 -17.45
N TYR A 136 5.50 -0.06 -17.47
CA TYR A 136 5.65 -1.29 -16.69
C TYR A 136 5.99 -2.54 -17.49
N ALA A 137 5.74 -2.58 -18.81
CA ALA A 137 6.19 -3.72 -19.61
C ALA A 137 7.71 -3.69 -19.79
N SER A 138 8.31 -4.87 -19.96
CA SER A 138 9.73 -4.94 -20.25
C SER A 138 10.03 -4.21 -21.56
N LEU A 139 11.23 -3.63 -21.70
CA LEU A 139 11.62 -3.00 -22.95
C LEU A 139 11.70 -4.00 -24.12
N LYS A 140 11.91 -5.28 -23.81
CA LYS A 140 11.76 -6.38 -24.76
C LYS A 140 10.31 -6.48 -25.28
N ASP A 141 9.33 -6.47 -24.38
CA ASP A 141 7.92 -6.62 -24.77
C ASP A 141 7.36 -5.33 -25.40
N PHE A 142 7.82 -4.16 -24.94
CA PHE A 142 7.38 -2.88 -25.46
C PHE A 142 8.07 -2.51 -26.79
N ALA A 143 9.40 -2.54 -26.84
CA ALA A 143 10.19 -2.05 -27.98
C ALA A 143 10.81 -3.17 -28.84
N GLY A 144 10.64 -4.45 -28.47
CA GLY A 144 11.19 -5.57 -29.22
C GLY A 144 12.72 -5.63 -29.17
N VAL A 145 13.35 -5.07 -28.14
CA VAL A 145 14.82 -5.07 -27.98
C VAL A 145 15.25 -6.34 -27.25
N PRO A 146 15.97 -7.27 -27.92
CA PRO A 146 16.39 -8.52 -27.29
C PRO A 146 17.26 -8.27 -26.04
N GLY A 147 17.01 -9.03 -24.97
CA GLY A 147 17.79 -8.96 -23.73
C GLY A 147 17.41 -7.84 -22.76
N MET A 148 16.58 -6.87 -23.15
CA MET A 148 16.15 -5.78 -22.25
C MET A 148 14.86 -6.14 -21.50
N SER A 149 14.97 -7.07 -20.56
CA SER A 149 13.82 -7.59 -19.80
C SER A 149 13.33 -6.68 -18.65
N LEU A 150 13.96 -5.51 -18.45
CA LEU A 150 13.59 -4.54 -17.42
C LEU A 150 12.68 -3.43 -17.98
N PRO A 151 11.69 -2.94 -17.20
CA PRO A 151 10.79 -1.87 -17.63
C PRO A 151 11.39 -0.47 -17.39
N PHE A 152 10.80 0.55 -18.02
CA PHE A 152 11.17 1.95 -17.77
C PHE A 152 10.99 2.36 -16.31
N PHE A 153 9.97 1.83 -15.62
CA PHE A 153 9.79 2.03 -14.18
C PHE A 153 11.05 1.67 -13.37
N PHE A 154 11.65 0.51 -13.67
CA PHE A 154 12.85 0.04 -12.96
C PHE A 154 14.02 1.02 -13.14
N PHE A 155 14.27 1.44 -14.39
CA PHE A 155 15.33 2.41 -14.68
C PHE A 155 15.03 3.79 -14.09
N GLY A 156 13.77 4.22 -14.07
CA GLY A 156 13.33 5.44 -13.40
C GLY A 156 13.61 5.42 -11.90
N ALA A 157 13.27 4.31 -11.23
CA ALA A 157 13.54 4.12 -9.81
C ALA A 157 15.05 4.09 -9.50
N LEU A 158 15.83 3.39 -10.34
CA LEU A 158 17.29 3.33 -10.20
C LEU A 158 17.94 4.71 -10.42
N TYR A 159 17.49 5.45 -11.43
CA TYR A 159 17.97 6.79 -11.71
C TYR A 159 17.62 7.75 -10.57
N LEU A 160 16.40 7.69 -10.04
CA LEU A 160 15.98 8.46 -8.88
C LEU A 160 16.83 8.13 -7.65
N LEU A 161 17.08 6.85 -7.37
CA LEU A 161 17.96 6.41 -6.29
C LEU A 161 19.38 6.94 -6.46
N TYR A 162 19.95 6.85 -7.67
CA TYR A 162 21.26 7.40 -7.99
C TYR A 162 21.31 8.90 -7.70
N ARG A 163 20.31 9.65 -8.19
CA ARG A 163 20.24 11.10 -8.00
C ARG A 163 20.10 11.48 -6.54
N ALA A 164 19.23 10.79 -5.82
CA ALA A 164 18.99 11.02 -4.40
C ALA A 164 20.23 10.75 -3.55
N ARG A 165 20.92 9.63 -3.80
CA ARG A 165 22.21 9.32 -3.14
C ARG A 165 23.29 10.35 -3.45
N ARG A 166 23.37 10.83 -4.69
CA ARG A 166 24.35 11.85 -5.09
C ARG A 166 24.08 13.17 -4.38
N GLU A 167 22.82 13.54 -4.22
CA GLU A 167 22.40 14.75 -3.50
C GLU A 167 22.77 14.67 -2.01
N THR A 168 22.40 13.58 -1.33
CA THR A 168 22.75 13.36 0.09
C THR A 168 24.27 13.32 0.33
N ARG A 169 25.08 12.90 -0.65
CA ARG A 169 26.55 12.93 -0.53
C ARG A 169 27.15 14.33 -0.71
N ARG A 170 26.45 15.23 -1.40
CA ARG A 170 26.93 16.57 -1.74
C ARG A 170 26.45 17.63 -0.77
N ASN A 171 25.32 17.39 -0.12
CA ASN A 171 24.69 18.33 0.78
C ASN A 171 24.67 17.73 2.19
N GLU A 172 25.49 18.31 3.07
CA GLU A 172 25.62 17.88 4.47
C GLU A 172 24.36 18.16 5.30
N ASP A 173 23.50 19.09 4.86
CA ASP A 173 22.24 19.42 5.53
C ASP A 173 21.18 18.32 5.34
N ILE A 174 21.37 17.40 4.39
CA ILE A 174 20.43 16.31 4.13
C ILE A 174 20.76 15.12 5.04
N VAL A 175 19.87 14.84 5.98
CA VAL A 175 19.99 13.70 6.88
C VAL A 175 19.98 12.38 6.09
N PRO A 176 21.03 11.54 6.20
CA PRO A 176 21.08 10.28 5.49
C PRO A 176 20.03 9.29 6.03
N PRO A 177 19.65 8.28 5.24
CA PRO A 177 18.76 7.22 5.69
C PRO A 177 19.22 6.50 6.97
N PRO A 178 18.28 6.06 7.83
CA PRO A 178 18.61 5.29 9.03
C PRO A 178 19.36 3.99 8.68
N LYS A 179 20.46 3.71 9.40
CA LYS A 179 21.32 2.55 9.12
C LYS A 179 20.55 1.23 9.22
N GLN A 180 19.66 1.09 10.21
CA GLN A 180 18.85 -0.11 10.41
C GLN A 180 17.93 -0.37 9.21
N ALA A 181 17.30 0.68 8.67
CA ALA A 181 16.44 0.57 7.49
C ALA A 181 17.26 0.17 6.26
N MET A 182 18.44 0.76 6.07
CA MET A 182 19.35 0.39 4.98
C MET A 182 19.84 -1.07 5.09
N ASN A 183 20.12 -1.55 6.30
CA ASN A 183 20.54 -2.93 6.54
C ASN A 183 19.43 -3.92 6.19
N LEU A 184 18.17 -3.62 6.55
CA LEU A 184 17.02 -4.46 6.18
C LEU A 184 16.84 -4.56 4.66
N LEU A 185 16.89 -3.43 3.95
CA LEU A 185 16.77 -3.41 2.48
C LEU A 185 17.95 -4.12 1.80
N THR A 186 19.16 -3.97 2.34
CA THR A 186 20.36 -4.62 1.82
C THR A 186 20.30 -6.13 2.06
N ALA A 187 19.89 -6.57 3.26
CA ALA A 187 19.72 -7.98 3.58
C ALA A 187 18.67 -8.63 2.68
N PHE A 188 17.55 -7.94 2.43
CA PHE A 188 16.53 -8.38 1.48
C PHE A 188 17.11 -8.55 0.08
N LEU A 189 17.81 -7.54 -0.45
CA LEU A 189 18.40 -7.58 -1.79
C LEU A 189 19.43 -8.70 -1.92
N VAL A 190 20.30 -8.86 -0.92
CA VAL A 190 21.30 -9.95 -0.88
C VAL A 190 20.60 -11.31 -0.85
N ALA A 191 19.51 -11.46 -0.09
CA ALA A 191 18.75 -12.71 -0.06
C ALA A 191 18.14 -13.07 -1.41
N VAL A 192 17.58 -12.10 -2.15
CA VAL A 192 17.06 -12.34 -3.51
C VAL A 192 18.18 -12.82 -4.43
N VAL A 193 19.31 -12.12 -4.46
CA VAL A 193 20.45 -12.48 -5.32
C VAL A 193 21.05 -13.84 -4.92
N ALA A 194 21.14 -14.13 -3.63
CA ALA A 194 21.64 -15.41 -3.13
C ALA A 194 20.72 -16.58 -3.51
N LEU A 195 19.40 -16.41 -3.40
CA LEU A 195 18.43 -17.42 -3.79
C LEU A 195 18.38 -17.65 -5.31
N GLU A 196 18.61 -16.59 -6.10
CA GLU A 196 18.75 -16.69 -7.56
C GLU A 196 19.99 -17.49 -7.92
N ALA A 197 21.15 -17.10 -7.38
CA ALA A 197 22.41 -17.81 -7.61
C ALA A 197 22.32 -19.27 -7.16
N PHE A 198 21.71 -19.53 -6.00
CA PHE A 198 21.49 -20.88 -5.49
C PHE A 198 20.59 -21.72 -6.40
N GLY A 199 19.48 -21.15 -6.86
CA GLY A 199 18.54 -21.84 -7.74
C GLY A 199 19.15 -22.18 -9.10
N LEU A 200 19.84 -21.22 -9.72
CA LEU A 200 20.56 -21.43 -10.99
C LEU A 200 21.70 -22.43 -10.86
N ALA A 201 22.48 -22.37 -9.77
CA ALA A 201 23.57 -23.32 -9.51
C ALA A 201 23.09 -24.77 -9.37
N ARG A 202 21.82 -24.97 -8.99
CA ARG A 202 21.19 -26.30 -8.91
C ARG A 202 20.56 -26.77 -10.22
N GLY A 203 20.58 -25.95 -11.27
CA GLY A 203 20.00 -26.25 -12.58
C GLY A 203 18.65 -25.56 -12.85
N GLY A 204 18.30 -24.54 -12.08
CA GLY A 204 17.10 -23.72 -12.33
C GLY A 204 17.17 -23.00 -13.68
N ASN A 205 16.01 -22.72 -14.25
CA ASN A 205 15.89 -22.04 -15.54
C ASN A 205 15.97 -20.52 -15.38
N LEU A 206 16.90 -19.90 -16.11
CA LEU A 206 17.17 -18.46 -16.06
C LEU A 206 16.01 -17.59 -16.56
N GLN A 207 15.30 -18.03 -17.61
CA GLN A 207 14.27 -17.19 -18.22
C GLN A 207 13.04 -17.02 -17.29
N PRO A 208 12.51 -18.10 -16.67
CA PRO A 208 11.49 -17.98 -15.64
C PRO A 208 11.99 -17.36 -14.33
N SER A 209 13.24 -17.59 -13.94
CA SER A 209 13.79 -17.01 -12.69
C SER A 209 13.77 -15.48 -12.73
N PHE A 210 14.11 -14.89 -13.87
CA PHE A 210 14.03 -13.44 -14.07
C PHE A 210 12.63 -12.89 -13.78
N PHE A 211 11.59 -13.61 -14.24
CA PHE A 211 10.21 -13.22 -13.99
C PHE A 211 9.84 -13.33 -12.50
N GLN A 212 10.32 -14.36 -11.80
CA GLN A 212 10.10 -14.52 -10.34
C GLN A 212 10.76 -13.41 -9.52
N ILE A 213 11.96 -12.95 -9.90
CA ILE A 213 12.75 -12.02 -9.09
C ILE A 213 12.51 -10.55 -9.43
N LEU A 214 11.90 -10.22 -10.58
CA LEU A 214 11.81 -8.85 -11.08
C LEU A 214 11.23 -7.89 -10.03
N HIS A 215 10.05 -8.21 -9.49
CA HIS A 215 9.40 -7.41 -8.46
C HIS A 215 10.20 -7.43 -7.15
N LEU A 216 10.72 -8.60 -6.73
CA LEU A 216 11.53 -8.73 -5.52
C LEU A 216 12.78 -7.84 -5.56
N LEU A 217 13.49 -7.78 -6.69
CA LEU A 217 14.63 -6.88 -6.89
C LEU A 217 14.23 -5.41 -6.91
N THR A 218 13.05 -5.10 -7.43
CA THR A 218 12.56 -3.73 -7.57
C THR A 218 12.19 -3.12 -6.21
N LEU A 219 11.70 -3.91 -5.26
CA LEU A 219 11.25 -3.45 -3.94
C LEU A 219 12.32 -2.67 -3.18
N PRO A 220 13.52 -3.22 -2.91
CA PRO A 220 14.53 -2.49 -2.17
C PRO A 220 15.04 -1.27 -2.94
N ILE A 221 15.04 -1.28 -4.27
CA ILE A 221 15.45 -0.13 -5.09
C ILE A 221 14.47 1.04 -4.89
N VAL A 222 13.17 0.78 -5.00
CA VAL A 222 12.13 1.80 -4.81
C VAL A 222 12.10 2.29 -3.37
N ALA A 223 12.18 1.39 -2.38
CA ALA A 223 12.24 1.74 -0.97
C ALA A 223 13.46 2.62 -0.66
N MET A 224 14.65 2.27 -1.16
CA MET A 224 15.83 3.12 -1.02
C MET A 224 15.64 4.46 -1.74
N ALA A 225 15.08 4.47 -2.95
CA ALA A 225 14.86 5.70 -3.71
C ALA A 225 14.01 6.69 -2.90
N PHE A 226 12.89 6.24 -2.34
CA PHE A 226 12.02 7.06 -1.49
C PHE A 226 12.68 7.44 -0.16
N LEU A 227 13.42 6.53 0.45
CA LEU A 227 14.11 6.79 1.72
C LEU A 227 15.19 7.87 1.57
N TYR A 228 15.91 7.92 0.45
CA TYR A 228 16.87 9.00 0.15
C TYR A 228 16.19 10.26 -0.38
N ALA A 229 15.12 10.14 -1.17
CA ALA A 229 14.53 11.27 -1.87
C ALA A 229 13.60 12.14 -1.01
N PHE A 230 12.80 11.53 -0.12
CA PHE A 230 11.86 12.26 0.72
C PHE A 230 12.54 12.80 1.97
N ARG A 231 12.13 14.02 2.35
CA ARG A 231 12.67 14.83 3.46
C ARG A 231 12.03 14.49 4.82
N GLY A 232 11.12 13.52 4.87
CA GLY A 232 10.39 13.16 6.08
C GLY A 232 9.11 13.97 6.22
N THR A 233 8.97 14.72 7.32
CA THR A 233 7.73 15.42 7.73
C THR A 233 7.17 16.34 6.62
N GLU A 234 8.05 17.07 5.95
CA GLU A 234 7.72 18.07 4.92
C GLU A 234 7.03 17.47 3.69
N ASP A 235 7.27 16.19 3.39
CA ASP A 235 6.71 15.53 2.22
C ASP A 235 5.45 14.72 2.54
N LEU A 236 5.08 14.54 3.81
CA LEU A 236 3.91 13.72 4.21
C LEU A 236 2.58 14.24 3.64
N PRO A 237 2.28 15.56 3.68
CA PRO A 237 1.03 16.09 3.13
C PRO A 237 0.94 15.86 1.61
N ALA A 238 2.05 16.02 0.91
CA ALA A 238 2.15 15.74 -0.52
C ALA A 238 1.96 14.25 -0.82
N ILE A 239 2.61 13.36 -0.07
CA ILE A 239 2.49 11.91 -0.22
C ILE A 239 1.04 11.46 -0.01
N GLY A 240 0.41 11.87 1.09
CA GLY A 240 -1.00 11.53 1.38
C GLY A 240 -1.95 12.05 0.29
N THR A 241 -1.72 13.28 -0.18
CA THR A 241 -2.50 13.87 -1.26
C THR A 241 -2.33 13.13 -2.58
N ILE A 242 -1.11 12.73 -2.95
CA ILE A 242 -0.85 11.93 -4.15
C ILE A 242 -1.64 10.62 -4.09
N ILE A 243 -1.52 9.86 -2.99
CA ILE A 243 -2.22 8.59 -2.81
C ILE A 243 -3.73 8.77 -2.97
N VAL A 244 -4.32 9.75 -2.26
CA VAL A 244 -5.77 9.98 -2.27
C VAL A 244 -6.25 10.50 -3.64
N ALA A 245 -5.54 11.46 -4.25
CA ALA A 245 -5.93 12.01 -5.54
C ALA A 245 -5.86 10.96 -6.65
N VAL A 246 -4.80 10.14 -6.66
CA VAL A 246 -4.66 9.02 -7.59
C VAL A 246 -5.77 7.99 -7.33
N ALA A 247 -6.03 7.58 -6.09
CA ALA A 247 -7.10 6.64 -5.77
C ALA A 247 -8.49 7.14 -6.18
N VAL A 248 -8.79 8.43 -6.01
CA VAL A 248 -10.05 9.04 -6.48
C VAL A 248 -10.12 9.03 -8.00
N ALA A 249 -9.04 9.40 -8.70
CA ALA A 249 -9.00 9.37 -10.16
C ALA A 249 -9.17 7.93 -10.69
N ARG A 250 -8.49 6.96 -10.09
CA ARG A 250 -8.62 5.52 -10.40
C ARG A 250 -10.02 5.00 -10.11
N SER A 251 -10.65 5.41 -9.00
CA SER A 251 -12.04 5.08 -8.69
C SER A 251 -13.01 5.64 -9.74
N ALA A 252 -12.79 6.88 -10.20
CA ALA A 252 -13.57 7.47 -11.29
C ALA A 252 -13.36 6.74 -12.63
N LEU A 253 -12.13 6.33 -12.94
CA LEU A 253 -11.84 5.49 -14.10
C LEU A 253 -12.52 4.13 -14.01
N CYS A 254 -12.49 3.49 -12.83
CA CYS A 254 -13.19 2.24 -12.56
C CYS A 254 -14.70 2.41 -12.78
N PHE A 255 -15.29 3.48 -12.23
CA PHE A 255 -16.71 3.79 -12.43
C PHE A 255 -17.06 3.95 -13.91
N GLY A 256 -16.32 4.80 -14.64
CA GLY A 256 -16.54 5.02 -16.06
C GLY A 256 -16.38 3.75 -16.88
N THR A 257 -15.32 2.98 -16.62
CA THR A 257 -15.04 1.70 -17.30
C THR A 257 -16.15 0.68 -17.03
N TYR A 258 -16.61 0.56 -15.79
CA TYR A 258 -17.68 -0.36 -15.42
C TYR A 258 -18.95 -0.14 -16.24
N PHE A 259 -19.43 1.11 -16.30
CA PHE A 259 -20.70 1.43 -16.97
C PHE A 259 -20.58 1.56 -18.49
N LEU A 260 -19.45 2.04 -19.01
CA LEU A 260 -19.30 2.33 -20.45
C LEU A 260 -18.68 1.18 -21.24
N LEU A 261 -17.74 0.45 -20.67
CA LEU A 261 -16.93 -0.55 -21.38
C LEU A 261 -17.21 -1.98 -20.92
N ALA A 262 -17.34 -2.18 -19.61
CA ALA A 262 -17.35 -3.49 -18.98
C ALA A 262 -18.77 -4.03 -18.73
N TRP A 263 -19.81 -3.22 -18.91
CA TRP A 263 -21.20 -3.55 -18.54
C TRP A 263 -21.68 -4.91 -19.06
N LYS A 264 -21.30 -5.26 -20.29
CA LYS A 264 -21.72 -6.50 -20.96
C LYS A 264 -21.05 -7.76 -20.41
N PHE A 265 -19.91 -7.62 -19.72
CA PHE A 265 -19.08 -8.75 -19.27
C PHE A 265 -19.24 -9.05 -17.77
N ARG A 266 -20.12 -8.33 -17.05
CA ARG A 266 -20.27 -8.42 -15.59
C ARG A 266 -20.70 -9.80 -15.06
N THR A 267 -21.23 -10.65 -15.93
CA THR A 267 -21.66 -12.02 -15.61
C THR A 267 -20.62 -13.06 -15.98
N GLU A 268 -19.52 -12.66 -16.63
CA GLU A 268 -18.44 -13.57 -16.99
C GLU A 268 -17.64 -13.97 -15.74
N GLU A 269 -17.22 -15.23 -15.72
CA GLU A 269 -16.39 -15.75 -14.64
C GLU A 269 -15.03 -15.04 -14.63
N GLY A 270 -14.54 -14.67 -13.44
CA GLY A 270 -13.28 -13.94 -13.30
C GLY A 270 -13.36 -12.47 -13.70
N PHE A 271 -14.55 -11.87 -13.81
CA PHE A 271 -14.72 -10.45 -14.11
C PHE A 271 -14.18 -9.53 -13.01
N PHE A 272 -13.38 -8.54 -13.41
CA PHE A 272 -12.91 -7.41 -12.60
C PHE A 272 -12.71 -6.19 -13.49
N VAL A 273 -12.84 -4.98 -12.92
CA VAL A 273 -12.94 -3.74 -13.71
C VAL A 273 -11.59 -3.06 -13.93
N THR A 274 -10.71 -3.13 -12.93
CA THR A 274 -9.38 -2.52 -13.05
C THR A 274 -8.32 -3.59 -12.90
N THR A 275 -7.58 -3.64 -11.80
CA THR A 275 -6.56 -4.65 -11.54
C THR A 275 -6.76 -5.27 -10.17
N HIS A 276 -6.15 -6.43 -9.95
CA HIS A 276 -6.01 -7.01 -8.61
C HIS A 276 -5.28 -6.05 -7.66
N ALA A 277 -4.27 -5.35 -8.18
CA ALA A 277 -3.39 -4.47 -7.44
C ALA A 277 -4.09 -3.19 -6.94
N ASP A 278 -5.04 -2.64 -7.71
CA ASP A 278 -5.80 -1.42 -7.38
C ASP A 278 -6.49 -1.49 -6.01
N THR A 279 -6.84 -2.69 -5.56
CA THR A 279 -7.34 -2.94 -4.20
C THR A 279 -6.42 -2.40 -3.12
N VAL A 280 -5.10 -2.54 -3.29
CA VAL A 280 -4.11 -2.06 -2.31
C VAL A 280 -4.06 -0.54 -2.31
N LEU A 281 -4.15 0.10 -3.48
CA LEU A 281 -4.20 1.56 -3.60
C LEU A 281 -5.46 2.15 -2.95
N PHE A 282 -6.64 1.60 -3.26
CA PHE A 282 -7.89 2.06 -2.67
C PHE A 282 -7.90 1.88 -1.14
N SER A 283 -7.44 0.71 -0.66
CA SER A 283 -7.33 0.44 0.77
C SER A 283 -6.35 1.41 1.44
N THR A 284 -5.19 1.64 0.83
CA THR A 284 -4.17 2.57 1.34
C THR A 284 -4.70 3.99 1.44
N ALA A 285 -5.40 4.49 0.41
CA ALA A 285 -6.03 5.80 0.44
C ALA A 285 -7.07 5.91 1.57
N ILE A 286 -7.91 4.88 1.76
CA ILE A 286 -8.86 4.84 2.88
C ILE A 286 -8.13 4.83 4.22
N PHE A 287 -7.02 4.11 4.37
CA PHE A 287 -6.23 4.13 5.62
C PHE A 287 -5.61 5.48 5.89
N CYS A 288 -5.09 6.17 4.87
CA CYS A 288 -4.61 7.55 5.01
C CYS A 288 -5.72 8.48 5.51
N LEU A 289 -6.92 8.38 4.93
CA LEU A 289 -8.08 9.20 5.31
C LEU A 289 -8.59 8.88 6.72
N ILE A 290 -8.67 7.59 7.09
CA ILE A 290 -9.05 7.14 8.43
C ILE A 290 -8.02 7.62 9.46
N ALA A 291 -6.73 7.39 9.20
CA ALA A 291 -5.67 7.79 10.11
C ALA A 291 -5.67 9.31 10.32
N TYR A 292 -5.84 10.08 9.24
CA TYR A 292 -5.90 11.54 9.32
C TYR A 292 -7.15 12.02 10.06
N ALA A 293 -8.32 11.42 9.81
CA ALA A 293 -9.54 11.74 10.54
C ALA A 293 -9.45 11.43 12.05
N ILE A 294 -8.75 10.36 12.44
CA ILE A 294 -8.54 9.97 13.85
C ILE A 294 -7.62 10.96 14.58
N GLU A 295 -6.59 11.46 13.90
CA GLU A 295 -5.56 12.31 14.51
C GLU A 295 -5.92 13.80 14.53
N ASP A 296 -6.51 14.34 13.45
CA ASP A 296 -6.90 15.74 13.36
C ASP A 296 -8.19 16.06 14.13
N ARG A 297 -9.19 15.17 14.06
CA ARG A 297 -10.47 15.21 14.81
C ARG A 297 -11.37 16.44 14.56
N GLN A 298 -11.01 17.35 13.67
CA GLN A 298 -11.91 18.45 13.34
C GLN A 298 -13.10 17.95 12.53
N ARG A 299 -14.33 18.32 12.91
CA ARG A 299 -15.56 17.86 12.22
C ARG A 299 -15.51 18.08 10.71
N ARG A 300 -15.01 19.24 10.26
CA ARG A 300 -14.88 19.56 8.83
C ARG A 300 -13.91 18.61 8.12
N VAL A 301 -12.78 18.30 8.74
CA VAL A 301 -11.78 17.38 8.19
C VAL A 301 -12.30 15.96 8.16
N VAL A 302 -12.94 15.50 9.25
CA VAL A 302 -13.56 14.18 9.32
C VAL A 302 -14.61 14.00 8.23
N THR A 303 -15.52 14.97 8.04
CA THR A 303 -16.54 14.89 6.98
C THR A 303 -15.92 14.84 5.59
N ARG A 304 -14.87 15.63 5.32
CA ARG A 304 -14.13 15.57 4.04
C ARG A 304 -13.46 14.21 3.83
N CYS A 305 -12.83 13.66 4.85
CA CYS A 305 -12.19 12.35 4.79
C CYS A 305 -13.21 11.25 4.52
N LEU A 306 -14.37 11.31 5.18
CA LEU A 306 -15.46 10.36 4.94
C LEU A 306 -16.03 10.47 3.53
N ALA A 307 -16.20 11.68 3.00
CA ALA A 307 -16.68 11.89 1.63
C ALA A 307 -15.70 11.33 0.59
N LEU A 308 -14.39 11.59 0.76
CA LEU A 308 -13.35 11.04 -0.11
C LEU A 308 -13.23 9.52 0.03
N ALA A 309 -13.32 8.99 1.25
CA ALA A 309 -13.29 7.56 1.50
C ALA A 309 -14.49 6.87 0.84
N ALA A 310 -15.69 7.48 0.89
CA ALA A 310 -16.86 6.98 0.17
C ALA A 310 -16.65 6.97 -1.35
N ALA A 311 -16.06 8.03 -1.92
CA ALA A 311 -15.74 8.08 -3.35
C ALA A 311 -14.73 6.99 -3.78
N VAL A 312 -13.73 6.71 -2.95
CA VAL A 312 -12.78 5.61 -3.19
C VAL A 312 -13.44 4.24 -2.98
N PHE A 313 -14.33 4.13 -2.00
CA PHE A 313 -15.05 2.88 -1.69
C PHE A 313 -15.96 2.43 -2.83
N VAL A 314 -16.51 3.37 -3.63
CA VAL A 314 -17.22 3.01 -4.87
C VAL A 314 -16.31 2.20 -5.81
N GLY A 315 -15.04 2.60 -5.97
CA GLY A 315 -14.05 1.85 -6.75
C GLY A 315 -13.78 0.46 -6.17
N VAL A 316 -13.68 0.34 -4.84
CA VAL A 316 -13.54 -0.97 -4.16
C VAL A 316 -14.73 -1.88 -4.45
N ALA A 317 -15.95 -1.36 -4.33
CA ALA A 317 -17.17 -2.11 -4.54
C ALA A 317 -17.31 -2.56 -6.01
N LEU A 318 -17.02 -1.67 -6.97
CA LEU A 318 -17.13 -1.98 -8.39
C LEU A 318 -16.02 -2.92 -8.88
N ASN A 319 -14.81 -2.83 -8.33
CA ASN A 319 -13.74 -3.76 -8.67
C ASN A 319 -14.00 -5.18 -8.11
N ASN A 320 -14.91 -5.31 -7.15
CA ASN A 320 -15.44 -6.56 -6.60
C ASN A 320 -14.36 -7.58 -6.16
N ARG A 321 -13.25 -7.10 -5.59
CA ARG A 321 -12.16 -7.95 -5.08
C ARG A 321 -12.37 -8.27 -3.61
N ARG A 322 -12.67 -9.54 -3.30
CA ARG A 322 -12.88 -10.04 -1.93
C ARG A 322 -11.76 -9.63 -0.97
N LEU A 323 -10.51 -9.62 -1.44
CA LEU A 323 -9.32 -9.30 -0.64
C LEU A 323 -9.27 -7.83 -0.16
N ALA A 324 -9.94 -6.93 -0.87
CA ALA A 324 -10.08 -5.53 -0.44
C ALA A 324 -10.83 -5.44 0.89
N PHE A 325 -11.93 -6.18 1.02
CA PHE A 325 -12.74 -6.19 2.23
C PHE A 325 -11.99 -6.79 3.42
N VAL A 326 -11.18 -7.84 3.18
CA VAL A 326 -10.30 -8.41 4.21
C VAL A 326 -9.32 -7.36 4.72
N SER A 327 -8.67 -6.62 3.81
CA SER A 327 -7.74 -5.54 4.15
C SER A 327 -8.42 -4.40 4.90
N LEU A 328 -9.62 -3.99 4.47
CA LEU A 328 -10.43 -2.95 5.11
C LEU A 328 -10.95 -3.36 6.51
N GLY A 329 -10.98 -4.65 6.84
CA GLY A 329 -11.26 -5.12 8.20
C GLY A 329 -10.00 -5.23 9.06
N ALA A 330 -8.99 -5.94 8.56
CA ALA A 330 -7.78 -6.27 9.32
C ALA A 330 -6.89 -5.05 9.58
N ALA A 331 -6.72 -4.16 8.60
CA ALA A 331 -5.81 -3.03 8.73
C ALA A 331 -6.30 -1.98 9.74
N PRO A 332 -7.58 -1.54 9.74
CA PRO A 332 -8.09 -0.66 10.79
C PRO A 332 -8.03 -1.29 12.18
N ALA A 333 -8.24 -2.61 12.30
CA ALA A 333 -8.07 -3.32 13.56
C ALA A 333 -6.61 -3.22 14.07
N MET A 334 -5.62 -3.45 13.21
CA MET A 334 -4.21 -3.31 13.56
C MET A 334 -3.81 -1.86 13.87
N MET A 335 -4.34 -0.89 13.12
CA MET A 335 -4.16 0.54 13.40
C MET A 335 -4.74 0.88 14.79
N TYR A 336 -5.95 0.42 15.08
CA TYR A 336 -6.62 0.60 16.37
C TYR A 336 -5.81 0.00 17.53
N LEU A 337 -5.31 -1.23 17.37
CA LEU A 337 -4.44 -1.88 18.36
C LEU A 337 -3.16 -1.08 18.60
N SER A 338 -2.63 -0.43 17.57
CA SER A 338 -1.42 0.42 17.62
C SER A 338 -1.64 1.78 18.29
N LEU A 339 -2.89 2.27 18.38
CA LEU A 339 -3.21 3.53 19.06
C LEU A 339 -2.72 3.54 20.52
N LYS A 340 -2.31 4.71 21.02
CA LYS A 340 -1.90 4.89 22.42
C LYS A 340 -3.06 4.52 23.36
N PRO A 341 -2.81 3.86 24.50
CA PRO A 341 -3.83 3.65 25.52
C PRO A 341 -4.46 4.97 25.93
N SER A 342 -5.79 5.02 25.97
CA SER A 342 -6.55 6.19 26.41
C SER A 342 -7.88 5.76 27.00
N ALA A 343 -8.49 6.62 27.83
CA ALA A 343 -9.82 6.36 28.37
C ALA A 343 -10.86 6.15 27.25
N THR A 344 -10.75 6.88 26.13
CA THR A 344 -11.59 6.71 24.94
C THR A 344 -11.38 5.35 24.30
N LYS A 345 -10.13 4.93 24.07
CA LYS A 345 -9.82 3.59 23.56
C LYS A 345 -10.36 2.50 24.50
N ALA A 346 -10.26 2.66 25.81
CA ALA A 346 -10.83 1.71 26.77
C ALA A 346 -12.36 1.62 26.67
N LYS A 347 -13.06 2.76 26.56
CA LYS A 347 -14.52 2.81 26.36
C LYS A 347 -14.94 2.16 25.05
N VAL A 348 -14.27 2.52 23.94
CA VAL A 348 -14.52 1.94 22.60
C VAL A 348 -14.26 0.44 22.62
N THR A 349 -13.17 -0.01 23.25
CA THR A 349 -12.86 -1.45 23.37
C THR A 349 -13.95 -2.20 24.12
N ARG A 350 -14.41 -1.68 25.27
CA ARG A 350 -15.50 -2.30 26.04
C ARG A 350 -16.80 -2.36 25.23
N ALA A 351 -17.15 -1.26 24.56
CA ALA A 351 -18.32 -1.23 23.68
C ALA A 351 -18.20 -2.22 22.53
N ALA A 352 -17.03 -2.32 21.90
CA ALA A 352 -16.76 -3.27 20.83
C ALA A 352 -16.91 -4.73 21.30
N PHE A 353 -16.44 -5.08 22.50
CA PHE A 353 -16.65 -6.41 23.07
C PHE A 353 -18.13 -6.73 23.32
N VAL A 354 -18.89 -5.76 23.84
CA VAL A 354 -20.34 -5.94 24.03
C VAL A 354 -21.03 -6.13 22.69
N VAL A 355 -20.75 -5.27 21.71
CA VAL A 355 -21.33 -5.36 20.35
C VAL A 355 -20.94 -6.67 19.69
N ALA A 356 -19.67 -7.10 19.76
CA ALA A 356 -19.22 -8.36 19.21
C ALA A 356 -19.94 -9.55 19.84
N GLY A 357 -20.12 -9.54 21.17
CA GLY A 357 -20.90 -10.57 21.88
C GLY A 357 -22.37 -10.61 21.43
N LEU A 358 -23.01 -9.45 21.26
CA LEU A 358 -24.39 -9.34 20.77
C LEU A 358 -24.53 -9.82 19.33
N VAL A 359 -23.59 -9.43 18.44
CA VAL A 359 -23.56 -9.87 17.04
C VAL A 359 -23.36 -11.37 16.96
N LEU A 360 -22.43 -11.94 17.75
CA LEU A 360 -22.20 -13.38 17.80
C LEU A 360 -23.44 -14.13 18.27
N ALA A 361 -24.07 -13.67 19.35
CA ALA A 361 -25.31 -14.26 19.85
C ALA A 361 -26.44 -14.19 18.80
N TYR A 362 -26.60 -13.04 18.14
CA TYR A 362 -27.57 -12.86 17.06
C TYR A 362 -27.29 -13.78 15.87
N THR A 363 -26.03 -13.94 15.44
CA THR A 363 -25.68 -14.81 14.31
C THR A 363 -25.93 -16.28 14.64
N ILE A 364 -25.53 -16.75 15.84
CA ILE A 364 -25.76 -18.13 16.28
C ILE A 364 -27.26 -18.42 16.35
N VAL A 365 -28.02 -17.60 17.07
CA VAL A 365 -29.47 -17.78 17.25
C VAL A 365 -30.20 -17.64 15.90
N GLY A 366 -29.88 -16.62 15.12
CA GLY A 366 -30.51 -16.36 13.82
C GLY A 366 -30.20 -17.42 12.76
N SER A 367 -29.05 -18.09 12.87
CA SER A 367 -28.71 -19.21 11.97
C SER A 367 -29.52 -20.47 12.24
N GLN A 368 -29.88 -20.70 13.51
CA GLN A 368 -30.65 -21.87 13.95
C GLN A 368 -32.16 -21.61 13.98
N ALA A 369 -32.59 -20.35 13.84
CA ALA A 369 -33.99 -19.97 13.89
C ALA A 369 -34.77 -20.54 12.69
N GLU A 370 -35.79 -21.35 13.00
CA GLU A 370 -36.77 -21.84 12.04
C GLU A 370 -37.67 -20.69 11.55
N GLY A 371 -37.88 -20.61 10.23
CA GLY A 371 -38.72 -19.58 9.59
C GLY A 371 -37.95 -18.55 8.76
N ASP A 372 -38.67 -17.97 7.80
CA ASP A 372 -38.12 -17.09 6.74
C ASP A 372 -38.24 -15.59 7.08
N SER A 373 -38.22 -15.27 8.39
CA SER A 373 -38.36 -13.91 8.88
C SER A 373 -37.24 -13.02 8.33
N PRO A 374 -37.56 -11.82 7.79
CA PRO A 374 -36.57 -10.84 7.35
C PRO A 374 -35.53 -10.49 8.41
N LEU A 375 -35.88 -10.62 9.70
CA LEU A 375 -34.99 -10.34 10.83
C LEU A 375 -33.81 -11.31 10.90
N TRP A 376 -33.93 -12.57 10.47
CA TRP A 376 -32.87 -13.58 10.56
C TRP A 376 -32.06 -13.73 9.27
N LYS A 377 -32.49 -13.09 8.17
CA LYS A 377 -31.81 -13.17 6.87
C LYS A 377 -30.34 -12.75 6.92
N PRO A 378 -29.93 -11.66 7.61
CA PRO A 378 -28.52 -11.30 7.73
C PRO A 378 -27.68 -12.39 8.43
N ALA A 379 -28.20 -13.00 9.50
CA ALA A 379 -27.52 -14.09 10.22
C ALA A 379 -27.34 -15.33 9.34
N LYS A 380 -28.40 -15.73 8.62
CA LYS A 380 -28.35 -16.88 7.68
C LYS A 380 -27.41 -16.61 6.51
N LEU A 381 -27.41 -15.38 5.99
CA LEU A 381 -26.50 -14.98 4.92
C LEU A 381 -25.05 -14.98 5.38
N ALA A 382 -24.75 -14.47 6.59
CA ALA A 382 -23.41 -14.53 7.17
C ALA A 382 -22.90 -15.98 7.34
N MET A 383 -23.76 -16.91 7.76
CA MET A 383 -23.39 -18.33 7.85
C MET A 383 -23.23 -18.99 6.48
N SER A 384 -24.07 -18.65 5.50
CA SER A 384 -23.94 -19.17 4.13
C SER A 384 -22.61 -18.82 3.47
N VAL A 385 -22.00 -17.67 3.84
CA VAL A 385 -20.67 -17.28 3.37
C VAL A 385 -19.57 -18.21 3.91
N LEU A 386 -19.76 -18.82 5.08
CA LEU A 386 -18.83 -19.81 5.64
C LEU A 386 -18.91 -21.17 4.92
N ASP A 387 -20.03 -21.45 4.25
CA ASP A 387 -20.28 -22.71 3.52
C ASP A 387 -19.96 -22.63 2.01
N GLN A 388 -19.46 -21.50 1.50
CA GLN A 388 -19.13 -21.37 0.08
C GLN A 388 -17.85 -22.13 -0.31
N LYS A 389 -18.03 -23.35 -0.82
CA LYS A 389 -17.04 -24.04 -1.67
C LYS A 389 -17.25 -23.59 -3.12
N ASP A 390 -16.34 -22.75 -3.61
CA ASP A 390 -16.32 -22.27 -4.99
C ASP A 390 -15.11 -22.91 -5.70
N ASN A 391 -15.20 -23.18 -7.01
CA ASN A 391 -14.15 -23.83 -7.79
C ASN A 391 -12.82 -23.06 -7.73
N SER A 392 -12.90 -21.72 -7.64
CA SER A 392 -11.73 -20.85 -7.44
C SER A 392 -11.05 -21.07 -6.10
N SER A 393 -11.80 -21.37 -5.03
CA SER A 393 -11.24 -21.70 -3.71
C SER A 393 -10.59 -23.10 -3.72
N GLU A 394 -11.21 -24.07 -4.38
CA GLU A 394 -10.66 -25.44 -4.46
C GLU A 394 -9.33 -25.51 -5.24
N SER A 395 -9.20 -24.76 -6.33
CA SER A 395 -7.94 -24.68 -7.08
C SER A 395 -6.79 -24.08 -6.25
N ARG A 396 -7.09 -23.10 -5.39
CA ARG A 396 -6.12 -22.50 -4.46
C ARG A 396 -5.70 -23.47 -3.36
N ASP A 397 -6.60 -24.31 -2.87
CA ASP A 397 -6.26 -25.32 -1.87
C ASP A 397 -5.32 -26.39 -2.45
N ILE A 398 -5.54 -26.81 -3.69
CA ILE A 398 -4.65 -27.72 -4.42
C ILE A 398 -3.27 -27.07 -4.64
N GLU A 399 -3.22 -25.81 -5.06
CA GLU A 399 -1.97 -25.06 -5.21
C GLU A 399 -1.21 -24.96 -3.87
N ASN A 400 -1.89 -24.60 -2.78
CA ASN A 400 -1.32 -24.57 -1.43
C ASN A 400 -0.75 -25.92 -1.01
N TYR A 401 -1.46 -27.03 -1.29
CA TYR A 401 -0.98 -28.38 -1.01
C TYR A 401 0.30 -28.70 -1.79
N ASN A 402 0.35 -28.34 -3.08
CA ASN A 402 1.53 -28.52 -3.92
C ASN A 402 2.74 -27.69 -3.44
N LEU A 403 2.51 -26.46 -2.96
CA LEU A 403 3.55 -25.64 -2.35
C LEU A 403 4.07 -26.24 -1.05
N ILE A 404 3.18 -26.71 -0.17
CA ILE A 404 3.57 -27.38 1.09
C ILE A 404 4.36 -28.65 0.79
N TYR A 405 3.92 -29.44 -0.20
CA TYR A 405 4.66 -30.61 -0.65
C TYR A 405 6.05 -30.22 -1.16
N THR A 406 6.15 -29.19 -2.01
CA THR A 406 7.43 -28.69 -2.53
C THR A 406 8.35 -28.24 -1.40
N MET A 407 7.84 -27.44 -0.46
CA MET A 407 8.54 -26.99 0.73
C MET A 407 9.07 -28.16 1.57
N SER A 408 8.27 -29.22 1.75
CA SER A 408 8.66 -30.40 2.54
C SER A 408 9.90 -31.13 1.99
N GLN A 409 10.22 -30.95 0.70
CA GLN A 409 11.38 -31.58 0.07
C GLN A 409 12.71 -30.87 0.42
N SER A 410 12.66 -29.58 0.76
CA SER A 410 13.83 -28.78 1.12
C SER A 410 13.43 -27.68 2.11
N PRO A 411 13.04 -28.04 3.35
CA PRO A 411 12.39 -27.09 4.25
C PRO A 411 13.32 -25.97 4.74
N ILE A 412 14.63 -26.22 4.82
CA ILE A 412 15.59 -25.26 5.38
C ILE A 412 16.02 -24.22 4.34
N VAL A 413 16.40 -24.67 3.13
CA VAL A 413 17.01 -23.82 2.10
C VAL A 413 16.15 -23.65 0.84
N GLY A 414 15.05 -24.39 0.73
CA GLY A 414 14.16 -24.33 -0.42
C GLY A 414 14.80 -24.84 -1.71
N THR A 415 14.18 -24.50 -2.83
CA THR A 415 14.66 -24.84 -4.18
C THR A 415 15.60 -23.80 -4.78
N GLY A 416 15.51 -22.54 -4.35
CA GLY A 416 15.98 -21.38 -5.10
C GLY A 416 15.04 -21.00 -6.26
N PHE A 417 15.28 -19.85 -6.87
CA PHE A 417 14.52 -19.38 -8.04
C PHE A 417 14.89 -20.18 -9.31
N GLY A 418 14.08 -20.05 -10.36
CA GLY A 418 14.22 -20.79 -11.62
C GLY A 418 13.63 -22.20 -11.60
N TRP A 419 12.96 -22.59 -10.51
CA TRP A 419 12.28 -23.88 -10.40
C TRP A 419 10.77 -23.73 -10.37
N GLU A 420 10.10 -24.72 -10.96
CA GLU A 420 8.66 -24.92 -10.81
C GLU A 420 8.36 -25.52 -9.44
N TYR A 421 7.22 -25.15 -8.84
CA TYR A 421 6.69 -25.96 -7.74
C TYR A 421 6.22 -27.32 -8.28
N LYS A 422 6.29 -28.33 -7.40
CA LYS A 422 5.94 -29.71 -7.72
C LYS A 422 4.44 -29.91 -7.57
N GLU A 423 3.78 -30.28 -8.65
CA GLU A 423 2.38 -30.69 -8.62
C GLU A 423 2.27 -32.13 -8.13
N LYS A 424 1.82 -32.31 -6.89
CA LYS A 424 1.45 -33.62 -6.34
C LYS A 424 0.00 -33.96 -6.66
N LEU A 425 -0.85 -32.95 -6.64
CA LEU A 425 -2.22 -32.98 -7.15
C LEU A 425 -2.27 -32.04 -8.36
N LEU A 426 -2.81 -32.53 -9.49
CA LEU A 426 -2.93 -31.72 -10.69
C LEU A 426 -3.99 -30.64 -10.48
N VAL A 427 -3.60 -29.38 -10.66
CA VAL A 427 -4.55 -28.28 -10.83
C VAL A 427 -5.01 -28.26 -12.29
N TYR A 428 -6.11 -27.58 -12.62
CA TYR A 428 -6.51 -27.39 -14.02
C TYR A 428 -5.36 -26.75 -14.82
N ASP A 429 -4.93 -27.37 -15.92
CA ASP A 429 -3.81 -26.86 -16.69
C ASP A 429 -4.16 -25.54 -17.40
N ILE A 430 -3.59 -24.44 -16.90
CA ILE A 430 -3.71 -23.11 -17.48
C ILE A 430 -2.49 -22.72 -18.32
N SER A 431 -1.63 -23.66 -18.71
CA SER A 431 -0.44 -23.41 -19.54
C SER A 431 -0.72 -22.60 -20.80
N LYS A 432 -1.91 -22.79 -21.40
CA LYS A 432 -2.37 -22.04 -22.59
C LYS A 432 -2.66 -20.56 -22.31
N LEU A 433 -3.05 -20.22 -21.08
CA LEU A 433 -3.32 -18.85 -20.63
C LEU A 433 -2.07 -18.21 -20.01
N PHE A 434 -1.30 -18.99 -19.24
CA PHE A 434 -0.12 -18.53 -18.54
C PHE A 434 0.96 -19.61 -18.47
N ALA A 435 1.94 -19.56 -19.37
CA ALA A 435 3.00 -20.57 -19.47
C ALA A 435 3.88 -20.69 -18.20
N LEU A 436 3.92 -19.65 -17.36
CA LEU A 436 4.74 -19.61 -16.14
C LEU A 436 3.95 -19.94 -14.85
N TYR A 437 2.75 -20.51 -14.97
CA TYR A 437 1.86 -20.76 -13.82
C TYR A 437 2.44 -21.68 -12.73
N ARG A 438 3.47 -22.46 -13.05
CA ARG A 438 4.16 -23.32 -12.08
C ARG A 438 5.36 -22.66 -11.41
N TYR A 439 5.79 -21.50 -11.90
CA TYR A 439 6.89 -20.74 -11.31
C TYR A 439 6.39 -19.76 -10.25
N ILE A 440 5.12 -19.37 -10.31
CA ILE A 440 4.51 -18.40 -9.39
C ILE A 440 3.19 -18.96 -8.91
N ALA A 441 2.92 -18.78 -7.62
CA ALA A 441 1.65 -19.18 -7.02
C ALA A 441 0.86 -17.97 -6.51
N HIS A 442 -0.44 -18.17 -6.31
CA HIS A 442 -1.31 -17.16 -5.72
C HIS A 442 -0.98 -16.94 -4.25
N ASN A 443 -0.63 -17.98 -3.50
CA ASN A 443 -0.17 -17.80 -2.13
C ASN A 443 1.32 -17.46 -2.09
N GLY A 444 1.63 -16.18 -2.14
CA GLY A 444 2.99 -15.65 -2.12
C GLY A 444 3.78 -15.99 -0.85
N VAL A 445 3.11 -16.27 0.28
CA VAL A 445 3.75 -16.69 1.53
C VAL A 445 4.33 -18.09 1.40
N LEU A 446 3.49 -19.05 1.00
CA LEU A 446 3.92 -20.43 0.80
C LEU A 446 4.88 -20.55 -0.38
N TRP A 447 4.71 -19.73 -1.41
CA TRP A 447 5.62 -19.69 -2.54
C TRP A 447 7.03 -19.29 -2.13
N ILE A 448 7.23 -18.13 -1.48
CA ILE A 448 8.57 -17.71 -1.04
C ILE A 448 9.16 -18.71 -0.04
N TRP A 449 8.34 -19.35 0.80
CA TRP A 449 8.84 -20.40 1.69
C TRP A 449 9.30 -21.64 0.91
N SER A 450 8.55 -22.08 -0.10
CA SER A 450 8.97 -23.21 -0.95
C SER A 450 10.29 -22.91 -1.71
N VAL A 451 10.47 -21.66 -2.15
CA VAL A 451 11.66 -21.20 -2.86
C VAL A 451 12.86 -21.02 -1.94
N GLY A 452 12.69 -20.34 -0.81
CA GLY A 452 13.79 -19.93 0.07
C GLY A 452 14.04 -20.84 1.28
N GLY A 453 13.12 -21.78 1.55
CA GLY A 453 13.09 -22.48 2.84
C GLY A 453 12.93 -21.50 4.00
N VAL A 454 13.13 -21.99 5.23
CA VAL A 454 13.07 -21.13 6.44
C VAL A 454 14.07 -19.98 6.37
N VAL A 455 15.29 -20.21 5.85
CA VAL A 455 16.36 -19.20 5.81
C VAL A 455 16.02 -18.06 4.84
N GLY A 456 15.73 -18.40 3.58
CA GLY A 456 15.39 -17.42 2.55
C GLY A 456 14.08 -16.72 2.85
N PHE A 457 13.07 -17.46 3.34
CA PHE A 457 11.81 -16.87 3.79
C PHE A 457 12.06 -15.83 4.88
N THR A 458 12.79 -16.17 5.94
CA THR A 458 13.04 -15.24 7.05
C THR A 458 13.76 -13.97 6.56
N ALA A 459 14.77 -14.12 5.70
CA ALA A 459 15.55 -12.99 5.18
C ALA A 459 14.70 -12.04 4.30
N LEU A 460 13.76 -12.58 3.53
CA LEU A 460 12.84 -11.78 2.72
C LEU A 460 11.65 -11.26 3.53
N TRP A 461 11.19 -11.99 4.54
CA TRP A 461 9.95 -11.70 5.26
C TRP A 461 10.13 -10.71 6.39
N VAL A 462 11.30 -10.65 7.04
CA VAL A 462 11.55 -9.83 8.24
C VAL A 462 11.26 -8.34 8.03
N ILE A 463 11.31 -7.86 6.78
CA ILE A 463 11.05 -6.46 6.45
C ILE A 463 9.62 -6.04 6.84
N TYR A 464 8.60 -6.90 6.72
CA TYR A 464 7.22 -6.56 7.05
C TYR A 464 6.98 -6.30 8.55
N PRO A 465 7.29 -7.24 9.48
CA PRO A 465 7.15 -6.97 10.91
C PRO A 465 8.11 -5.87 11.38
N ALA A 466 9.28 -5.71 10.75
CA ALA A 466 10.16 -4.59 11.03
C ALA A 466 9.50 -3.24 10.67
N THR A 467 8.87 -3.12 9.50
CA THR A 467 8.11 -1.91 9.11
C THR A 467 7.00 -1.60 10.10
N MET A 468 6.23 -2.61 10.53
CA MET A 468 5.17 -2.43 11.53
C MET A 468 5.74 -1.92 12.85
N THR A 469 6.86 -2.49 13.30
CA THR A 469 7.54 -2.06 14.52
C THR A 469 8.03 -0.62 14.41
N LEU A 470 8.64 -0.25 13.28
CA LEU A 470 9.06 1.12 12.99
C LEU A 470 7.86 2.07 13.01
N GLY A 471 6.75 1.70 12.35
CA GLY A 471 5.52 2.50 12.32
C GLY A 471 4.88 2.68 13.70
N ILE A 472 4.85 1.64 14.55
CA ILE A 472 4.33 1.73 15.91
C ILE A 472 5.20 2.64 16.77
N ARG A 473 6.53 2.51 16.66
CA ARG A 473 7.47 3.37 17.40
C ARG A 473 7.34 4.82 16.95
N ALA A 474 7.37 5.06 15.64
CA ALA A 474 7.14 6.36 15.02
C ALA A 474 5.82 7.01 15.50
N TYR A 475 4.72 6.25 15.52
CA TYR A 475 3.44 6.76 16.02
C TYR A 475 3.50 7.19 17.49
N ARG A 476 4.26 6.46 18.31
CA ARG A 476 4.39 6.74 19.74
C ARG A 476 5.23 7.98 20.02
N THR A 477 6.26 8.23 19.22
CA THR A 477 7.19 9.37 19.36
C THR A 477 6.76 10.60 18.57
N ALA A 478 5.91 10.46 17.56
CA ALA A 478 5.46 11.57 16.73
C ALA A 478 4.74 12.67 17.53
N GLU A 479 5.12 13.91 17.25
CA GLU A 479 4.60 15.11 17.89
C GLU A 479 3.41 15.67 17.11
N GLN A 480 3.52 15.69 15.78
CA GLN A 480 2.52 16.29 14.91
C GLN A 480 1.40 15.30 14.51
N PRO A 481 0.14 15.77 14.35
CA PRO A 481 -0.96 14.92 13.91
C PRO A 481 -0.71 14.25 12.54
N VAL A 482 -0.07 14.95 11.61
CA VAL A 482 0.23 14.41 10.26
C VAL A 482 1.23 13.26 10.30
N GLU A 483 2.24 13.33 11.17
CA GLU A 483 3.22 12.26 11.38
C GLU A 483 2.57 11.03 11.99
N ARG A 484 1.70 11.23 12.99
CA ARG A 484 0.93 10.16 13.61
C ARG A 484 0.01 9.49 12.59
N ALA A 485 -0.67 10.29 11.76
CA ALA A 485 -1.53 9.77 10.70
C ALA A 485 -0.72 8.96 9.67
N ALA A 486 0.44 9.46 9.24
CA ALA A 486 1.32 8.77 8.31
C ALA A 486 1.90 7.46 8.89
N ALA A 487 2.26 7.45 10.17
CA ALA A 487 2.74 6.26 10.87
C ALA A 487 1.64 5.19 10.99
N LEU A 488 0.40 5.57 11.37
CA LEU A 488 -0.74 4.64 11.39
C LEU A 488 -1.09 4.13 10.00
N ALA A 489 -1.13 5.01 9.00
CA ALA A 489 -1.39 4.62 7.62
C ALA A 489 -0.34 3.62 7.14
N SER A 490 0.95 3.81 7.46
CA SER A 490 2.02 2.87 7.13
C SER A 490 1.78 1.48 7.72
N ILE A 491 1.29 1.37 8.96
CA ILE A 491 0.89 0.09 9.56
C ILE A 491 -0.25 -0.55 8.76
N GLY A 492 -1.25 0.25 8.39
CA GLY A 492 -2.37 -0.23 7.57
C GLY A 492 -1.93 -0.76 6.19
N VAL A 493 -0.99 -0.06 5.55
CA VAL A 493 -0.40 -0.46 4.26
C VAL A 493 0.34 -1.79 4.38
N VAL A 494 1.08 -2.03 5.47
CA VAL A 494 1.73 -3.33 5.69
C VAL A 494 0.69 -4.45 5.76
N VAL A 495 -0.41 -4.23 6.48
CA VAL A 495 -1.48 -5.25 6.59
C VAL A 495 -2.14 -5.53 5.25
N ALA A 496 -2.46 -4.49 4.46
CA ALA A 496 -2.99 -4.68 3.11
C ALA A 496 -1.98 -5.38 2.18
N THR A 497 -0.69 -5.07 2.32
CA THR A 497 0.38 -5.76 1.57
C THR A 497 0.44 -7.24 1.93
N LEU A 498 0.40 -7.57 3.21
CA LEU A 498 0.41 -8.97 3.68
C LEU A 498 -0.84 -9.72 3.23
N ALA A 499 -2.01 -9.08 3.29
CA ALA A 499 -3.25 -9.64 2.75
C ALA A 499 -3.11 -9.90 1.25
N GLN A 500 -2.58 -8.94 0.49
CA GLN A 500 -2.35 -9.09 -0.95
C GLN A 500 -1.34 -10.20 -1.26
N ILE A 501 -0.28 -10.38 -0.47
CA ILE A 501 0.71 -11.45 -0.66
C ILE A 501 0.13 -12.83 -0.35
N TRP A 502 -0.79 -12.93 0.61
CA TRP A 502 -1.38 -14.20 1.02
C TRP A 502 -2.54 -14.62 0.12
N GLY A 503 -3.48 -13.70 -0.14
CA GLY A 503 -4.72 -14.00 -0.84
C GLY A 503 -4.64 -13.84 -2.37
N ASP A 504 -3.52 -13.33 -2.86
CA ASP A 504 -3.28 -13.03 -4.28
C ASP A 504 -1.77 -12.91 -4.57
N GLN A 505 -1.41 -12.57 -5.80
CA GLN A 505 -0.02 -12.47 -6.24
C GLN A 505 0.66 -11.15 -5.81
N GLY A 506 0.56 -10.76 -4.53
CA GLY A 506 1.09 -9.48 -4.03
C GLY A 506 2.59 -9.27 -4.24
N TRP A 507 3.39 -10.34 -4.27
CA TRP A 507 4.81 -10.27 -4.62
C TRP A 507 5.07 -9.90 -6.08
N ASN A 508 4.10 -10.12 -6.97
CA ASN A 508 4.20 -9.85 -8.41
C ASN A 508 3.41 -8.61 -8.82
N SER A 509 3.18 -7.69 -7.88
CA SER A 509 2.40 -6.48 -8.10
C SER A 509 3.26 -5.25 -7.82
N TYR A 510 3.52 -4.45 -8.87
CA TYR A 510 4.24 -3.17 -8.72
C TYR A 510 3.55 -2.23 -7.73
N LEU A 511 2.22 -2.10 -7.77
CA LEU A 511 1.50 -1.18 -6.91
C LEU A 511 1.64 -1.56 -5.42
N THR A 512 1.51 -2.85 -5.13
CA THR A 512 1.70 -3.40 -3.78
C THR A 512 3.10 -3.08 -3.26
N LEU A 513 4.11 -3.32 -4.10
CA LEU A 513 5.51 -3.05 -3.81
C LEU A 513 5.80 -1.56 -3.61
N ILE A 514 5.25 -0.68 -4.44
CA ILE A 514 5.45 0.77 -4.35
C ILE A 514 4.86 1.30 -3.06
N LEU A 515 3.62 0.93 -2.74
CA LEU A 515 2.93 1.37 -1.54
C LEU A 515 3.62 0.84 -0.28
N PHE A 516 4.06 -0.42 -0.28
CA PHE A 516 4.87 -0.95 0.82
C PHE A 516 6.21 -0.21 0.96
N SER A 517 6.91 0.03 -0.15
CA SER A 517 8.20 0.74 -0.17
C SER A 517 8.08 2.15 0.39
N LEU A 518 6.99 2.83 0.05
CA LEU A 518 6.64 4.14 0.59
C LEU A 518 6.34 4.08 2.09
N ALA A 519 5.51 3.14 2.53
CA ALA A 519 5.21 2.92 3.95
C ALA A 519 6.47 2.58 4.76
N PHE A 520 7.37 1.75 4.22
CA PHE A 520 8.68 1.46 4.82
C PHE A 520 9.51 2.73 4.97
N ALA A 521 9.66 3.51 3.89
CA ALA A 521 10.45 4.73 3.90
C ALA A 521 9.89 5.77 4.90
N THR A 522 8.57 5.96 4.91
CA THR A 522 7.88 6.87 5.84
C THR A 522 8.04 6.41 7.29
N ALA A 523 7.75 5.14 7.59
CA ALA A 523 7.89 4.61 8.95
C ALA A 523 9.33 4.71 9.46
N ALA A 524 10.32 4.35 8.64
CA ALA A 524 11.73 4.43 9.01
C ALA A 524 12.19 5.87 9.28
N ARG A 525 11.80 6.84 8.45
CA ARG A 525 12.16 8.26 8.64
C ARG A 525 11.53 8.84 9.89
N LEU A 526 10.25 8.56 10.13
CA LEU A 526 9.55 9.05 11.31
C LEU A 526 10.08 8.43 12.60
N GLU A 527 10.43 7.15 12.57
CA GLU A 527 10.99 6.47 13.74
C GLU A 527 12.36 7.04 14.10
N ALA A 528 13.23 7.25 13.12
CA ALA A 528 14.54 7.87 13.34
C ALA A 528 14.43 9.28 13.90
N LYS A 529 13.53 10.12 13.35
CA LYS A 529 13.26 11.47 13.90
C LYS A 529 12.85 11.39 15.38
N GLY A 530 12.02 10.42 15.74
CA GLY A 530 11.56 10.25 17.11
C GLY A 530 12.63 9.79 18.10
N GLN A 531 13.73 9.19 17.62
CA GLN A 531 14.87 8.83 18.47
C GLN A 531 15.78 10.03 18.78
N ASP A 532 15.81 11.03 17.90
CA ASP A 532 16.65 12.22 18.03
C ASP A 532 15.98 13.35 18.84
N ALA A 533 14.69 13.21 19.20
CA ALA A 533 13.98 14.17 20.04
C ALA A 533 14.43 14.08 21.51
N PRO A 534 14.71 15.20 22.20
CA PRO A 534 15.08 15.18 23.62
C PRO A 534 13.92 14.60 24.46
N ALA A 535 14.27 13.68 25.36
CA ALA A 535 13.35 12.91 26.18
C ALA A 535 12.57 13.74 27.22
#